data_AF-A0AB35K499-F1
#
_entry.id   AF-A0AB35K499-F1
#
_cell.length_a   1.000
_cell.length_b   1.000
_cell.length_c   1.000
_cell.angle_alpha   90.00
_cell.angle_beta   90.00
_cell.angle_gamma   90.00
#
_symmetry.space_group_name_H-M   'P 1'
#
loop_
_entity.id
_entity.type
_entity.pdbx_description
1 polymer ?
#
loop_
_entity_poly.entity_id
_entity_poly.type
_entity_poly.pdbx_seq_one_letter_code
_entity_poly.pdbx_strand_id
1 'polypeptide(L)'
;MTWILNNKRLSLIIVLSILYLIQIGYTNHLAGKIKQADQQCLAQIQDIERKQVQALADAQNEFNQVSAEYEQLKSEQRTKVEYVEREVQKIIERPVYLNRCIDSDGVYQINSLVEAKRTS
;
A
#
# COMPACT_ATOMS: atom_id res chain seq x y z
N MET A 1 54.19 36.60 -47.20
CA MET A 1 53.75 35.82 -46.01
C MET A 1 54.90 35.20 -45.19
N THR A 2 56.18 35.47 -45.48
CA THR A 2 57.33 34.90 -44.73
C THR A 2 57.88 35.81 -43.63
N TRP A 3 57.53 37.11 -43.63
CA TRP A 3 58.04 38.08 -42.64
C TRP A 3 57.59 37.80 -41.19
N ILE A 4 56.39 37.22 -41.03
CA ILE A 4 55.82 36.85 -39.72
C ILE A 4 56.63 35.73 -39.05
N LEU A 5 57.12 34.75 -39.81
CA LEU A 5 57.98 33.67 -39.30
C LEU A 5 59.42 34.13 -39.06
N ASN A 6 59.89 35.18 -39.73
CA ASN A 6 61.23 35.72 -39.53
C ASN A 6 61.37 36.52 -38.21
N ASN A 7 60.24 36.98 -37.64
CA ASN A 7 60.22 37.70 -36.38
C ASN A 7 60.11 36.72 -35.19
N LYS A 8 61.23 36.53 -34.47
CA LYS A 8 61.38 35.55 -33.39
C LYS A 8 60.29 35.63 -32.30
N ARG A 9 59.78 36.85 -32.01
CA ARG A 9 58.71 37.07 -31.02
C ARG A 9 57.36 36.52 -31.49
N LEU A 10 56.99 36.78 -32.75
CA LEU A 10 55.72 36.32 -33.33
C LEU A 10 55.73 34.82 -33.57
N SER A 11 56.87 34.26 -34.00
CA SER A 11 57.03 32.82 -34.14
C SER A 11 56.82 32.07 -32.82
N LEU A 12 57.35 32.58 -31.71
CA LEU A 12 57.16 31.98 -30.38
C LEU A 12 55.70 31.98 -29.94
N ILE A 13 55.00 33.10 -30.15
CA ILE A 13 53.58 33.25 -29.79
C ILE A 13 52.72 32.25 -30.56
N ILE A 14 52.98 32.06 -31.86
CA ILE A 14 52.23 31.10 -32.70
C ILE A 14 52.47 29.66 -32.24
N VAL A 15 53.70 29.29 -31.89
CA VAL A 15 53.99 27.93 -31.39
C VAL A 15 53.31 27.69 -30.04
N LEU A 16 53.34 28.68 -29.14
CA LEU A 16 52.64 28.60 -27.85
C LEU A 16 51.13 28.50 -28.00
N SER A 17 50.53 29.25 -28.93
CA SER A 17 49.07 29.18 -29.15
C SER A 17 48.65 27.84 -29.74
N ILE A 18 49.43 27.26 -30.67
CA ILE A 18 49.17 25.92 -31.21
C ILE A 18 49.28 24.87 -30.11
N LEU A 19 50.32 24.92 -29.27
CA LEU A 19 50.44 24.02 -28.12
C LEU A 19 49.24 24.12 -27.18
N TYR A 20 48.75 25.33 -26.92
CA TYR A 20 47.58 25.55 -26.08
C TYR A 20 46.30 24.96 -26.70
N LEU A 21 46.10 25.10 -28.01
CA LEU A 21 44.95 24.50 -28.70
C LEU A 21 44.98 22.97 -28.67
N ILE A 22 46.16 22.36 -28.77
CA ILE A 22 46.32 20.90 -28.65
C ILE A 22 45.91 20.43 -27.26
N GLN A 23 46.29 21.16 -26.20
CA GLN A 23 45.90 20.83 -24.83
C GLN A 23 44.38 20.90 -24.63
N ILE A 24 43.73 21.93 -25.16
CA ILE A 24 42.25 22.07 -25.10
C ILE A 24 41.56 20.93 -25.88
N GLY A 25 42.09 20.57 -27.05
CA GLY A 25 41.55 19.46 -27.84
C GLY A 25 41.63 18.14 -27.09
N TYR A 26 42.75 17.87 -26.44
CA TYR A 26 42.95 16.66 -25.65
C TYR A 26 42.02 16.58 -24.44
N THR A 27 41.88 17.67 -23.67
CA THR A 27 40.98 17.71 -22.51
C THR A 27 39.52 17.58 -22.92
N ASN A 28 39.09 18.22 -24.00
CA ASN A 28 37.72 18.09 -24.53
C ASN A 28 37.41 16.67 -25.01
N HIS A 29 38.35 16.01 -25.70
CA HIS A 29 38.16 14.64 -26.14
C HIS A 29 38.01 13.66 -24.95
N LEU A 30 38.84 13.82 -23.90
CA LEU A 30 38.71 13.02 -22.68
C LEU A 30 37.40 13.30 -21.95
N ALA A 31 37.02 14.58 -21.82
CA ALA A 31 35.74 14.98 -21.22
C ALA A 31 34.54 14.40 -21.99
N GLY A 32 34.60 14.32 -23.31
CA GLY A 32 33.58 13.67 -24.14
C GLY A 32 33.39 12.20 -23.81
N LYS A 33 34.49 11.45 -23.66
CA LYS A 33 34.45 10.03 -23.26
C LYS A 33 33.84 9.83 -21.88
N ILE A 34 34.21 10.68 -20.93
CA ILE A 34 33.66 10.62 -19.56
C ILE A 34 32.14 10.89 -19.60
N LYS A 35 31.70 11.94 -20.30
CA LYS A 35 30.27 12.25 -20.44
C LYS A 35 29.48 11.11 -21.06
N GLN A 36 30.04 10.45 -22.08
CA GLN A 36 29.37 9.33 -22.73
C GLN A 36 29.24 8.12 -21.78
N ALA A 37 30.29 7.81 -21.02
CA ALA A 37 30.24 6.75 -20.02
C ALA A 37 29.25 7.08 -18.88
N ASP A 38 29.23 8.34 -18.44
CA ASP A 38 28.33 8.81 -17.39
C ASP A 38 26.86 8.77 -17.83
N GLN A 39 26.57 9.17 -19.07
CA GLN A 39 25.23 9.03 -19.66
C GLN A 39 24.76 7.57 -19.73
N GLN A 40 25.66 6.63 -20.06
CA GLN A 40 25.33 5.20 -20.08
C GLN A 40 25.08 4.64 -18.68
N CYS A 41 25.83 5.10 -17.67
CA CYS A 41 25.63 4.74 -16.28
C CYS A 41 24.28 5.27 -15.76
N LEU A 42 24.00 6.55 -15.99
CA LEU A 42 22.74 7.19 -15.58
C LEU A 42 21.52 6.55 -16.24
N ALA A 43 21.61 6.21 -17.52
CA ALA A 43 20.53 5.51 -18.22
C ALA A 43 20.23 4.13 -17.60
N GLN A 44 21.26 3.38 -17.21
CA GLN A 44 21.09 2.10 -16.53
C GLN A 44 20.50 2.25 -15.12
N ILE A 45 20.99 3.22 -14.35
CA ILE A 45 20.45 3.51 -13.01
C ILE A 45 18.96 3.87 -13.11
N GLN A 46 18.59 4.73 -14.06
CA GLN A 46 17.21 5.16 -14.23
C GLN A 46 16.29 4.00 -14.66
N ASP A 47 16.77 3.07 -15.47
CA ASP A 47 16.00 1.87 -15.84
C ASP A 47 15.79 0.94 -14.64
N ILE A 48 16.82 0.75 -13.80
CA ILE A 48 16.71 -0.05 -12.57
C ILE A 48 15.76 0.61 -11.58
N GLU A 49 15.87 1.93 -11.36
CA GLU A 49 15.02 2.69 -10.46
C GLU A 49 13.55 2.62 -10.89
N ARG A 50 13.27 2.81 -12.19
CA ARG A 50 11.90 2.66 -12.73
C ARG A 50 11.36 1.26 -12.50
N LYS A 51 12.15 0.21 -12.74
CA LYS A 51 11.74 -1.18 -12.49
C LYS A 51 11.46 -1.44 -11.02
N GLN A 52 12.27 -0.90 -10.11
CA GLN A 52 12.04 -1.04 -8.67
C GLN A 52 10.80 -0.28 -8.20
N VAL A 53 10.61 0.97 -8.64
CA VAL A 53 9.40 1.75 -8.31
C VAL A 53 8.16 1.07 -8.86
N GLN A 54 8.23 0.52 -10.08
CA GLN A 54 7.11 -0.21 -10.68
C GLN A 54 6.79 -1.50 -9.91
N ALA A 55 7.79 -2.31 -9.57
CA ALA A 55 7.59 -3.51 -8.76
C ALA A 55 7.03 -3.19 -7.37
N LEU A 56 7.46 -2.08 -6.76
CA LEU A 56 6.93 -1.63 -5.47
C LEU A 56 5.48 -1.15 -5.59
N ALA A 57 5.14 -0.45 -6.67
CA ALA A 57 3.77 -0.02 -6.95
C ALA A 57 2.84 -1.22 -7.23
N ASP A 58 3.31 -2.21 -7.98
CA ASP A 58 2.56 -3.43 -8.28
C ASP A 58 2.29 -4.24 -7.00
N ALA A 59 3.32 -4.43 -6.16
CA ALA A 59 3.16 -5.07 -4.86
C ALA A 59 2.19 -4.30 -3.94
N GLN A 60 2.29 -2.97 -3.88
CA GLN A 60 1.36 -2.16 -3.08
C GLN A 60 -0.08 -2.26 -3.60
N ASN A 61 -0.26 -2.33 -4.92
CA ASN A 61 -1.58 -2.49 -5.54
C ASN A 61 -2.18 -3.86 -5.20
N GLU A 62 -1.38 -4.93 -5.22
CA GLU A 62 -1.81 -6.27 -4.80
C GLU A 62 -2.22 -6.29 -3.32
N PHE A 63 -1.42 -5.70 -2.43
CA PHE A 63 -1.79 -5.56 -1.01
C PHE A 63 -3.07 -4.75 -0.79
N ASN A 64 -3.26 -3.67 -1.56
CA ASN A 64 -4.47 -2.85 -1.47
C ASN A 64 -5.72 -3.63 -1.93
N GLN A 65 -5.61 -4.44 -2.99
CA GLN A 65 -6.72 -5.28 -3.46
C GLN A 65 -7.09 -6.35 -2.42
N VAL A 66 -6.11 -7.07 -1.88
CA VAL A 66 -6.33 -8.07 -0.83
C VAL A 66 -6.94 -7.43 0.42
N SER A 67 -6.51 -6.22 0.78
CA SER A 67 -7.07 -5.50 1.93
C SER A 67 -8.52 -5.07 1.70
N ALA A 68 -8.85 -4.58 0.50
CA ALA A 68 -10.20 -4.21 0.14
C ALA A 68 -11.15 -5.43 0.14
N GLU A 69 -10.71 -6.57 -0.41
CA GLU A 69 -11.49 -7.82 -0.40
C GLU A 69 -11.70 -8.35 1.03
N TYR A 70 -10.67 -8.27 1.88
CA TYR A 70 -10.78 -8.69 3.28
C TYR A 70 -11.77 -7.81 4.06
N GLU A 71 -11.76 -6.49 3.86
CA GLU A 71 -12.72 -5.57 4.47
C GLU A 71 -14.15 -5.82 3.99
N GLN A 72 -14.33 -6.12 2.70
CA GLN A 72 -15.63 -6.49 2.14
C GLN A 72 -16.18 -7.79 2.74
N LEU A 73 -15.37 -8.86 2.75
CA LEU A 73 -15.75 -10.15 3.35
C LEU A 73 -16.10 -10.02 4.83
N LYS A 74 -15.32 -9.22 5.58
CA LYS A 74 -15.58 -8.94 6.99
C LYS A 74 -16.89 -8.17 7.19
N SER A 75 -17.21 -7.24 6.30
CA SER A 75 -18.48 -6.49 6.35
C SER A 75 -19.68 -7.40 6.09
N GLU A 76 -19.60 -8.29 5.10
CA GLU A 76 -20.66 -9.28 4.83
C GLU A 76 -20.84 -10.26 5.99
N GLN A 77 -19.73 -10.74 6.58
CA GLN A 77 -19.80 -11.59 7.77
C GLN A 77 -20.45 -10.86 8.95
N ARG A 78 -20.11 -9.59 9.18
CA ARG A 78 -20.76 -8.78 10.23
C ARG A 78 -22.26 -8.65 10.00
N THR A 79 -22.71 -8.38 8.78
CA THR A 79 -24.13 -8.29 8.46
C THR A 79 -24.86 -9.63 8.66
N LYS A 80 -24.24 -10.76 8.28
CA LYS A 80 -24.81 -12.10 8.52
C LYS A 80 -24.92 -12.42 10.00
N VAL A 81 -23.87 -12.16 10.79
CA VAL A 81 -23.87 -12.38 12.24
C VAL A 81 -24.92 -11.49 12.91
N GLU A 82 -25.00 -10.21 12.56
CA GLU A 82 -26.03 -9.31 13.10
C GLU A 82 -27.46 -9.79 12.75
N TYR A 83 -27.68 -10.26 11.51
CA TYR A 83 -28.98 -10.80 11.12
C TYR A 83 -29.34 -12.08 11.90
N VAL A 84 -28.40 -13.01 12.05
CA VAL A 84 -28.59 -14.24 12.83
C VAL A 84 -28.82 -13.92 14.31
N GLU A 85 -28.03 -13.03 14.90
CA GLU A 85 -28.26 -12.57 16.27
C GLU A 85 -29.60 -11.89 16.41
N ARG A 86 -30.05 -11.06 15.46
CA ARG A 86 -31.39 -10.44 15.51
C ARG A 86 -32.53 -11.44 15.35
N GLU A 87 -32.38 -12.49 14.53
CA GLU A 87 -33.37 -13.57 14.42
C GLU A 87 -33.43 -14.43 15.69
N VAL A 88 -32.28 -14.73 16.31
CA VAL A 88 -32.18 -15.52 17.54
C VAL A 88 -32.54 -14.71 18.79
N GLN A 89 -32.23 -13.40 18.82
CA GLN A 89 -32.64 -12.45 19.86
C GLN A 89 -34.12 -12.01 19.71
N LYS A 90 -34.97 -12.91 19.19
CA LYS A 90 -36.41 -12.79 19.38
C LYS A 90 -36.71 -13.07 20.86
N ILE A 91 -36.70 -12.02 21.68
CA ILE A 91 -37.08 -12.06 23.10
C ILE A 91 -38.50 -12.65 23.20
N ILE A 92 -38.63 -13.91 23.62
CA ILE A 92 -39.91 -14.51 24.03
C ILE A 92 -40.04 -14.27 25.54
N GLU A 93 -40.77 -13.24 25.99
CA GLU A 93 -40.82 -12.93 27.45
C GLU A 93 -42.20 -12.91 28.12
N ARG A 94 -43.29 -13.18 27.41
CA ARG A 94 -44.48 -13.69 28.09
C ARG A 94 -44.74 -15.10 27.58
N PRO A 95 -44.28 -16.16 28.28
CA PRO A 95 -44.85 -17.48 28.05
C PRO A 95 -46.35 -17.36 28.34
N VAL A 96 -47.15 -17.28 27.29
CA VAL A 96 -48.60 -17.43 27.41
C VAL A 96 -48.83 -18.89 27.74
N TYR A 97 -49.00 -19.19 29.03
CA TYR A 97 -49.52 -20.48 29.45
C TYR A 97 -50.95 -20.59 28.92
N LEU A 98 -51.10 -21.26 27.77
CA LEU A 98 -52.42 -21.61 27.24
C LEU A 98 -53.09 -22.51 28.28
N ASN A 99 -54.18 -22.04 28.87
CA ASN A 99 -54.99 -22.76 29.87
C ASN A 99 -55.78 -23.94 29.25
N ARG A 100 -55.18 -24.67 28.30
CA ARG A 100 -55.76 -25.85 27.67
C ARG A 100 -55.41 -27.15 28.41
N CYS A 101 -54.50 -27.11 29.37
CA CYS A 101 -53.99 -28.30 30.06
C CYS A 101 -54.05 -28.22 31.59
N ILE A 102 -54.85 -27.31 32.17
CA ILE A 102 -55.10 -27.29 33.61
C ILE A 102 -56.56 -27.67 33.80
N ASP A 103 -56.80 -28.90 34.23
CA ASP A 103 -58.11 -29.39 34.65
C ASP A 103 -58.44 -28.92 36.07
N SER A 104 -59.66 -29.19 36.54
CA SER A 104 -60.11 -28.82 37.89
C SER A 104 -59.18 -29.35 38.99
N ASP A 105 -58.56 -30.50 38.75
CA ASP A 105 -57.69 -31.17 39.71
C ASP A 105 -56.31 -30.49 39.79
N GLY A 106 -55.80 -29.99 38.66
CA GLY A 106 -54.59 -29.16 38.61
C GLY A 106 -54.76 -27.83 39.35
N VAL A 107 -55.94 -27.20 39.25
CA VAL A 107 -56.24 -25.97 40.01
C VAL A 107 -56.30 -26.25 41.52
N TYR A 108 -56.92 -27.38 41.92
CA TYR A 108 -57.02 -27.77 43.33
C TYR A 108 -55.63 -27.97 43.97
N GLN A 109 -54.72 -28.67 43.28
CA GLN A 109 -53.37 -28.91 43.78
C GLN A 109 -52.54 -27.62 43.92
N ILE A 110 -52.71 -26.67 43.00
CA ILE A 110 -52.04 -25.36 43.12
C ILE A 110 -52.58 -24.61 44.33
N ASN A 111 -53.90 -24.61 44.53
CA ASN A 111 -54.51 -23.89 45.64
C ASN A 111 -54.12 -24.50 47.00
N SER A 112 -54.01 -25.83 47.08
CA SER A 112 -53.54 -26.51 48.31
C SER A 112 -52.08 -26.20 48.63
N LEU A 113 -51.21 -26.10 47.61
CA LEU A 113 -49.80 -25.72 47.81
C LEU A 113 -49.65 -24.25 48.22
N VAL A 114 -50.51 -23.37 47.71
CA VAL A 114 -50.55 -21.95 48.11
C VAL A 114 -51.06 -21.79 49.54
N GLU A 115 -52.06 -22.56 49.97
CA GLU A 115 -52.53 -22.56 51.37
C GLU A 115 -51.48 -23.10 52.32
N ALA A 116 -50.81 -24.21 51.99
CA ALA A 116 -49.73 -24.77 52.81
C ALA A 116 -48.54 -23.81 52.99
N LYS A 117 -48.26 -22.96 52.00
CA LYS A 117 -47.23 -21.93 52.11
C LYS A 117 -47.66 -20.75 53.00
N ARG A 118 -48.97 -20.47 53.12
CA ARG A 118 -49.48 -19.39 53.97
C ARG A 118 -49.58 -19.77 55.44
N THR A 119 -49.57 -21.06 55.76
CA THR A 119 -49.63 -21.60 57.12
C THR A 119 -48.26 -21.97 57.70
N SER A 120 -47.17 -21.74 56.95
CA SER A 120 -45.78 -21.73 57.42
C SER A 120 -45.30 -20.31 57.70
#